data_AF-A0A8H4RYP5-F1
#
_entry.id   AF-A0A8H4RYP5-F1
#
_cell.length_a   1.000
_cell.length_b   1.000
_cell.length_c   1.000
_cell.angle_alpha   90.00
_cell.angle_beta   90.00
_cell.angle_gamma   90.00
#
_symmetry.space_group_name_H-M   'P 1'
#
loop_
_entity.id
_entity.type
_entity.pdbx_description
1 polymer ?
#
loop_
_entity_poly.entity_id
_entity_poly.type
_entity_poly.pdbx_seq_one_letter_code
_entity_poly.pdbx_strand_id
1 'polypeptide(L)'
;MGWFQDQRDEGSGWRLDIVSLLAVIGESSMEEHVQAMTSSWTCLLPRIIPAPQALLKPSRPTRMPQLPSAVVGIRTLENAEPTQLQQRQSTMHRIQQTLTLNKDPKPHIPTETFSPLNVLSVFSCVVTIGLFIWAALIKDGTACVALGTISLVSSIVGYASWWSPVLKRRVFHSKVPDGDVAIRTREGAFLIVKCNENVARELYTGTEECQYYAGTKAYRVLVGLGTFLLMVSVVLLGNCNFPMQAAIGTSYIVLNGAFWTASLVTQDKFWNLSIYEWNDITPKDAQHAHLSSSATTEGSASFTRTMWYAIRETKKIGWLKKMGAAPTTPEWDEWLNSAEANAVKGNRGWKAVEQREQMVGLVDNTATRDESSLPMASAEQHVPAFEVPSPATR
;
A
#
# COMPACT_ATOMS: atom_id res chain seq x y z
N MET A 1 -10.02 17.77 50.82
CA MET A 1 -9.68 18.18 49.43
C MET A 1 -8.69 17.16 48.88
N GLY A 2 -9.18 16.07 48.30
CA GLY A 2 -8.32 15.05 47.69
C GLY A 2 -8.38 15.19 46.17
N TRP A 3 -7.21 15.31 45.52
CA TRP A 3 -7.07 15.15 44.06
C TRP A 3 -7.09 13.68 43.63
N PHE A 4 -6.92 12.78 44.61
CA PHE A 4 -6.92 11.34 44.42
C PHE A 4 -8.12 10.76 45.16
N GLN A 5 -8.70 9.69 44.60
CA GLN A 5 -9.82 9.01 45.25
C GLN A 5 -9.37 8.39 46.58
N ASP A 6 -10.07 8.76 47.65
CA ASP A 6 -9.86 8.25 49.01
C ASP A 6 -10.85 7.11 49.33
N GLN A 7 -11.96 6.99 48.58
CA GLN A 7 -12.93 5.90 48.67
C GLN A 7 -13.48 5.53 47.28
N ARG A 8 -13.58 4.22 47.02
CA ARG A 8 -14.35 3.68 45.89
C ARG A 8 -15.83 3.81 46.24
N ASP A 9 -16.55 4.70 45.58
CA ASP A 9 -18.02 4.73 45.69
C ASP A 9 -18.58 3.39 45.19
N GLU A 10 -19.15 2.60 46.10
CA GLU A 10 -19.93 1.37 45.82
C GLU A 10 -21.30 1.69 45.20
N GLY A 11 -21.35 2.65 44.28
CA GLY A 11 -22.56 3.03 43.57
C GLY A 11 -22.90 1.99 42.50
N SER A 12 -24.15 1.49 42.52
CA SER A 12 -24.76 0.57 41.54
C SER A 12 -24.99 1.20 40.14
N GLY A 13 -24.04 2.01 39.66
CA GLY A 13 -24.07 2.64 38.36
C GLY A 13 -23.44 1.79 37.26
N TRP A 14 -23.75 2.13 36.00
CA TRP A 14 -23.10 1.56 34.83
C TRP A 14 -21.58 1.71 34.94
N ARG A 15 -20.83 0.60 34.90
CA ARG A 15 -19.36 0.63 34.83
C ARG A 15 -18.96 0.42 33.38
N LEU A 16 -18.31 1.42 32.80
CA LEU A 16 -17.87 1.37 31.42
C LEU A 16 -16.49 0.70 31.37
N ASP A 17 -16.40 -0.52 30.83
CA ASP A 17 -15.13 -1.24 30.70
C ASP A 17 -14.31 -0.68 29.54
N ILE A 18 -13.65 0.44 29.83
CA ILE A 18 -12.84 1.18 28.88
C ILE A 18 -11.61 0.39 28.42
N VAL A 19 -11.16 -0.60 29.22
CA VAL A 19 -10.01 -1.44 28.91
C VAL A 19 -10.34 -2.39 27.76
N SER A 20 -11.52 -3.02 27.81
CA SER A 20 -12.02 -3.85 26.71
C SER A 20 -12.28 -3.03 25.44
N LEU A 21 -12.83 -1.82 25.58
CA LEU A 21 -13.05 -0.91 24.45
C LEU A 21 -11.72 -0.51 23.77
N LEU A 22 -10.69 -0.19 24.54
CA LEU A 22 -9.36 0.18 24.03
C LEU A 22 -8.67 -0.97 23.28
N ALA A 23 -8.92 -2.21 23.70
CA ALA A 23 -8.29 -3.40 23.15
C ALA A 23 -8.93 -3.90 21.84
N VAL A 24 -10.23 -3.68 21.63
CA VAL A 24 -10.97 -4.28 20.51
C VAL A 24 -11.29 -3.28 19.40
N ILE A 25 -11.39 -1.99 19.72
CA ILE A 25 -11.89 -1.00 18.76
C ILE A 25 -10.74 -0.35 18.00
N GLY A 26 -10.65 -0.66 16.71
CA GLY A 26 -9.91 0.14 15.73
C GLY A 26 -8.53 -0.35 15.33
N GLU A 27 -8.08 -1.50 15.82
CA GLU A 27 -6.75 -2.04 15.47
C GLU A 27 -6.62 -2.22 13.95
N SER A 28 -7.58 -2.91 13.32
CA SER A 28 -7.58 -3.15 11.87
C SER A 28 -7.62 -1.85 11.06
N SER A 29 -8.46 -0.88 11.45
CA SER A 29 -8.55 0.42 10.78
C SER A 29 -7.27 1.25 10.96
N MET A 30 -6.61 1.15 12.12
CA MET A 30 -5.35 1.83 12.36
C MET A 30 -4.21 1.22 11.56
N GLU A 31 -4.14 -0.11 11.46
CA GLU A 31 -3.07 -0.86 10.78
C GLU A 31 -2.84 -0.41 9.34
N GLU A 32 -3.91 -0.12 8.59
CA GLU A 32 -3.83 0.36 7.20
C GLU A 32 -3.18 1.76 7.09
N HIS A 33 -3.37 2.60 8.12
CA HIS A 33 -2.92 3.98 8.12
C HIS A 33 -1.61 4.22 8.87
N VAL A 34 -1.11 3.23 9.64
CA VAL A 34 0.11 3.37 10.45
C VAL A 34 1.28 3.89 9.63
N GLN A 35 1.53 3.32 8.45
CA GLN A 35 2.69 3.69 7.63
C GLN A 35 2.59 5.15 7.15
N ALA A 36 1.45 5.54 6.58
CA ALA A 36 1.26 6.92 6.13
C ALA A 36 1.30 7.92 7.30
N MET A 37 0.66 7.59 8.43
CA MET A 37 0.61 8.46 9.61
C MET A 37 1.99 8.69 10.24
N THR A 38 2.80 7.64 10.36
CA THR A 38 4.14 7.69 10.97
C THR A 38 5.19 8.34 10.07
N SER A 39 4.86 8.62 8.80
CA SER A 39 5.76 9.36 7.92
C SER A 39 5.64 10.89 8.05
N SER A 40 4.60 11.38 8.74
CA SER A 40 4.39 12.81 9.00
C SER A 40 4.91 13.22 10.38
N TRP A 41 5.36 14.48 10.50
CA TRP A 41 5.73 15.10 11.79
C TRP A 41 4.58 15.08 12.80
N THR A 42 3.32 15.09 12.34
CA THR A 42 2.14 15.07 13.23
C THR A 42 2.08 13.81 14.10
N CYS A 43 2.83 12.75 13.78
CA CYS A 43 2.95 11.55 14.59
C CYS A 43 3.61 11.80 15.96
N LEU A 44 4.41 12.86 16.10
CA LEU A 44 5.07 13.22 17.36
C LEU A 44 4.15 13.93 18.36
N LEU A 45 2.98 14.38 17.92
CA LEU A 45 2.07 15.14 18.77
C LEU A 45 1.55 14.28 19.94
N PRO A 46 1.53 14.82 21.16
CA PRO A 46 0.97 14.11 22.32
C PRO A 46 -0.55 14.04 22.16
N ARG A 47 -1.09 12.84 21.90
CA ARG A 47 -2.51 12.64 21.60
C ARG A 47 -3.01 11.29 22.04
N ILE A 48 -4.33 11.14 22.08
CA ILE A 48 -5.00 9.86 22.26
C ILE A 48 -5.15 9.16 20.89
N ILE A 49 -4.55 7.98 20.75
CA ILE A 49 -4.66 7.17 19.54
C ILE A 49 -5.55 5.96 19.84
N PRO A 50 -6.59 5.67 19.03
CA PRO A 50 -7.33 4.42 19.16
C PRO A 50 -6.44 3.23 18.81
N ALA A 51 -6.53 2.14 19.58
CA ALA A 51 -5.69 0.95 19.41
C ALA A 51 -4.18 1.26 19.27
N PRO A 52 -3.53 1.90 20.27
CA PRO A 52 -2.11 2.23 20.22
C PRO A 52 -1.21 0.97 20.09
N GLN A 53 -1.73 -0.22 20.39
CA GLN A 53 -1.07 -1.50 20.15
C GLN A 53 -0.69 -1.71 18.67
N ALA A 54 -1.47 -1.18 17.72
CA ALA A 54 -1.20 -1.30 16.29
C ALA A 54 0.15 -0.68 15.87
N LEU A 55 0.63 0.30 16.65
CA LEU A 55 1.92 0.97 16.45
C LEU A 55 3.08 0.27 17.17
N LEU A 56 2.81 -0.65 18.10
CA LEU A 56 3.77 -1.33 18.96
C LEU A 56 4.22 -2.69 18.38
N LYS A 57 4.38 -2.78 17.06
CA LYS A 57 4.78 -4.03 16.40
C LYS A 57 6.25 -4.38 16.68
N PRO A 58 6.61 -5.67 16.83
CA PRO A 58 7.98 -6.09 17.13
C PRO A 58 8.96 -5.77 16.00
N SER A 59 8.47 -5.71 14.77
CA SER A 59 9.24 -5.36 13.57
C SER A 59 8.57 -4.21 12.83
N ARG A 60 9.40 -3.34 12.25
CA ARG A 60 8.93 -2.25 11.39
C ARG A 60 8.98 -2.67 9.93
N PRO A 61 8.01 -2.26 9.10
CA PRO A 61 8.05 -2.47 7.67
C PRO A 61 9.32 -1.86 7.06
N THR A 62 10.01 -2.61 6.20
CA THR A 62 11.22 -2.11 5.52
C THR A 62 10.92 -1.51 4.15
N ARG A 63 9.71 -1.74 3.64
CA ARG A 63 9.21 -1.29 2.34
C ARG A 63 7.79 -0.75 2.47
N MET A 64 7.41 0.09 1.51
CA MET A 64 6.03 0.55 1.35
C MET A 64 5.10 -0.62 0.99
N PRO A 65 3.80 -0.52 1.27
CA PRO A 65 2.86 -1.58 0.96
C PRO A 65 2.70 -1.61 -0.57
N GLN A 66 2.94 -2.78 -1.17
CA GLN A 66 2.83 -2.96 -2.62
C GLN A 66 1.51 -3.64 -2.96
N LEU A 67 0.81 -3.13 -3.97
CA LEU A 67 -0.31 -3.87 -4.55
C LEU A 67 0.25 -5.06 -5.34
N PRO A 68 -0.37 -6.25 -5.22
CA PRO A 68 0.10 -7.43 -5.93
C PRO A 68 -0.15 -7.28 -7.43
N SER A 69 0.86 -6.82 -8.15
CA SER A 69 0.84 -6.62 -9.60
C SER A 69 2.15 -7.14 -10.21
N ALA A 70 2.05 -7.69 -11.42
CA ALA A 70 3.24 -8.05 -12.19
C ALA A 70 3.68 -6.80 -12.95
N VAL A 71 4.94 -6.40 -12.77
CA VAL A 71 5.49 -5.16 -13.33
C VAL A 71 6.74 -5.53 -14.14
N VAL A 72 6.74 -5.22 -15.43
CA VAL A 72 7.83 -5.58 -16.35
C VAL A 72 8.17 -4.42 -17.28
N GLY A 73 9.47 -4.12 -17.41
CA GLY A 73 9.95 -3.11 -18.37
C GLY A 73 9.80 -3.58 -19.83
N ILE A 74 9.27 -2.74 -20.70
CA ILE A 74 8.95 -3.11 -22.09
C ILE A 74 10.21 -3.21 -22.97
N ARG A 75 11.17 -2.28 -22.79
CA ARG A 75 12.34 -2.14 -23.68
C ARG A 75 13.63 -2.78 -23.16
N THR A 76 13.69 -3.12 -21.89
CA THR A 76 14.93 -3.57 -21.22
C THR A 76 15.35 -5.00 -21.59
N LEU A 77 14.65 -5.68 -22.49
CA LEU A 77 14.48 -7.14 -22.38
C LEU A 77 14.78 -7.99 -23.62
N GLU A 78 15.52 -7.48 -24.62
CA GLU A 78 15.87 -8.32 -25.78
C GLU A 78 17.01 -9.32 -25.46
N ASN A 79 17.84 -9.11 -24.41
CA ASN A 79 19.01 -9.97 -24.12
C ASN A 79 19.19 -10.43 -22.65
N ALA A 80 18.23 -10.18 -21.75
CA ALA A 80 18.36 -10.60 -20.35
C ALA A 80 17.38 -11.73 -20.02
N GLU A 81 17.93 -12.89 -19.66
CA GLU A 81 17.22 -13.98 -18.96
C GLU A 81 16.38 -13.43 -17.80
N PRO A 82 15.30 -14.12 -17.37
CA PRO A 82 14.46 -13.69 -16.27
C PRO A 82 15.22 -13.78 -14.95
N THR A 83 16.08 -12.79 -14.69
CA THR A 83 16.67 -12.62 -13.37
C THR A 83 15.57 -12.04 -12.49
N GLN A 84 14.93 -12.90 -11.71
CA GLN A 84 14.40 -12.52 -10.41
C GLN A 84 15.43 -11.59 -9.76
N LEU A 85 15.15 -10.29 -9.65
CA LEU A 85 16.08 -9.30 -9.08
C LEU A 85 16.16 -9.47 -7.55
N GLN A 86 16.56 -10.65 -7.08
CA GLN A 86 17.34 -10.78 -5.85
C GLN A 86 18.78 -10.36 -6.18
N GLN A 87 18.98 -9.06 -6.40
CA GLN A 87 20.32 -8.52 -6.57
C GLN A 87 20.99 -8.53 -5.20
N ARG A 88 21.70 -9.62 -4.90
CA ARG A 88 22.57 -9.79 -3.74
C ARG A 88 23.47 -8.57 -3.65
N GLN A 89 23.28 -7.74 -2.61
CA GLN A 89 24.09 -6.55 -2.38
C GLN A 89 25.56 -6.97 -2.27
N SER A 90 26.39 -6.63 -3.25
CA SER A 90 27.83 -6.82 -3.14
C SER A 90 28.41 -5.71 -2.26
N THR A 91 29.38 -6.06 -1.41
CA THR A 91 30.11 -5.13 -0.54
C THR A 91 30.76 -3.97 -1.29
N MET A 92 31.06 -4.17 -2.57
CA MET A 92 31.61 -3.14 -3.47
C MET A 92 30.62 -1.98 -3.71
N HIS A 93 29.32 -2.28 -3.79
CA HIS A 93 28.27 -1.27 -3.98
C HIS A 93 28.21 -0.29 -2.80
N ARG A 94 28.44 -0.75 -1.57
CA ARG A 94 28.51 0.13 -0.38
C ARG A 94 29.69 1.10 -0.47
N ILE A 95 30.85 0.61 -0.91
CA ILE A 95 32.08 1.40 -0.98
C ILE A 95 31.99 2.49 -2.05
N GLN A 96 31.45 2.17 -3.24
CA GLN A 96 31.22 3.17 -4.29
C GLN A 96 30.16 4.21 -3.89
N GLN A 97 29.16 3.81 -3.11
CA GLN A 97 28.13 4.73 -2.61
C GLN A 97 28.72 5.74 -1.62
N THR A 98 29.64 5.31 -0.74
CA THR A 98 30.36 6.23 0.18
C THR A 98 31.30 7.19 -0.54
N LEU A 99 31.83 6.82 -1.72
CA LEU A 99 32.76 7.68 -2.48
C LEU A 99 32.05 8.72 -3.35
N THR A 100 30.75 8.56 -3.63
CA THR A 100 29.95 9.49 -4.46
C THR A 100 29.02 10.39 -3.64
N LEU A 101 28.94 10.19 -2.32
CA LEU A 101 28.10 10.95 -1.41
C LEU A 101 28.77 12.25 -0.96
N ASN A 102 28.69 13.32 -1.78
CA ASN A 102 28.81 14.66 -1.18
C ASN A 102 28.18 15.85 -1.92
N LYS A 103 27.13 15.71 -2.73
CA LYS A 103 26.52 16.92 -3.32
C LYS A 103 25.01 17.09 -3.26
N ASP A 104 24.18 16.03 -3.29
CA ASP A 104 22.72 16.24 -3.33
C ASP A 104 21.97 15.39 -2.30
N PRO A 105 20.91 15.93 -1.66
CA PRO A 105 20.01 15.15 -0.83
C PRO A 105 19.29 14.08 -1.67
N LYS A 106 19.07 12.90 -1.07
CA LYS A 106 18.30 11.83 -1.73
C LYS A 106 16.85 12.30 -1.91
N PRO A 107 16.23 12.05 -3.08
CA PRO A 107 14.81 12.35 -3.25
C PRO A 107 14.00 11.52 -2.27
N HIS A 108 13.18 12.21 -1.48
CA HIS A 108 12.20 11.61 -0.57
C HIS A 108 10.81 12.09 -0.99
N ILE A 109 9.80 11.25 -0.79
CA ILE A 109 8.40 11.64 -1.02
C ILE A 109 7.87 12.19 0.31
N PRO A 110 7.61 13.50 0.44
CA PRO A 110 7.01 14.03 1.65
C PRO A 110 5.54 13.62 1.75
N THR A 111 5.02 13.61 2.98
CA THR A 111 3.58 13.52 3.22
C THR A 111 2.90 14.83 2.83
N GLU A 112 1.66 14.73 2.37
CA GLU A 112 0.86 15.92 2.08
C GLU A 112 0.59 16.69 3.38
N THR A 113 0.83 18.00 3.39
CA THR A 113 0.70 18.83 4.59
C THR A 113 -0.72 18.79 5.16
N PHE A 114 -1.75 18.81 4.29
CA PHE A 114 -3.16 18.67 4.62
C PHE A 114 -3.73 17.27 4.33
N SER A 115 -2.94 16.22 4.58
CA SER A 115 -3.44 14.85 4.57
C SER A 115 -4.59 14.68 5.61
N PRO A 116 -5.68 13.96 5.28
CA PRO A 116 -6.75 13.65 6.24
C PRO A 116 -6.24 13.06 7.57
N LEU A 117 -5.15 12.29 7.51
CA LEU A 117 -4.49 11.71 8.68
C LEU A 117 -3.80 12.76 9.55
N ASN A 118 -3.24 13.82 8.94
CA ASN A 118 -2.65 14.95 9.67
C ASN A 118 -3.72 15.79 10.36
N VAL A 119 -4.84 16.05 9.67
CA VAL A 119 -5.99 16.76 10.26
C VAL A 119 -6.53 15.99 11.45
N LEU A 120 -6.70 14.66 11.30
CA LEU A 120 -7.21 13.79 12.36
C LEU A 120 -6.23 13.69 13.53
N SER A 121 -4.93 13.68 13.25
CA SER A 121 -3.86 13.75 14.25
C SER A 121 -3.92 15.03 15.10
N VAL A 122 -4.12 16.18 14.46
CA VAL A 122 -4.27 17.48 15.14
C VAL A 122 -5.59 17.53 15.91
N PHE A 123 -6.68 17.06 15.31
CA PHE A 123 -7.99 16.97 15.97
C PHE A 123 -7.91 16.13 17.26
N SER A 124 -7.28 14.96 17.20
CA SER A 124 -7.06 14.13 18.40
C SER A 124 -6.21 14.84 19.46
N CYS A 125 -5.18 15.59 19.06
CA CYS A 125 -4.40 16.41 20.00
C CYS A 125 -5.29 17.45 20.70
N VAL A 126 -6.15 18.16 19.96
CA VAL A 126 -7.10 19.14 20.51
C VAL A 126 -8.10 18.49 21.46
N VAL A 127 -8.66 17.33 21.10
CA VAL A 127 -9.56 16.56 21.97
C VAL A 127 -8.84 16.15 23.26
N THR A 128 -7.58 15.71 23.16
CA THR A 128 -6.77 15.32 24.32
C THR A 128 -6.54 16.48 25.26
N ILE A 129 -6.22 17.67 24.74
CA ILE A 129 -6.07 18.91 25.52
C ILE A 129 -7.41 19.28 26.19
N GLY A 130 -8.52 19.19 25.46
CA GLY A 130 -9.86 19.45 26.00
C GLY A 130 -10.22 18.53 27.16
N LEU A 131 -9.97 17.22 27.01
CA LEU A 131 -10.17 16.23 28.09
C LEU A 131 -9.26 16.48 29.29
N PHE A 132 -8.01 16.87 29.05
CA PHE A 132 -7.07 17.19 30.13
C PHE A 132 -7.51 18.42 30.93
N ILE A 133 -7.95 19.49 30.26
CA ILE A 133 -8.51 20.68 30.91
C ILE A 133 -9.77 20.29 31.70
N TRP A 134 -10.66 19.49 31.10
CA TRP A 134 -11.87 19.02 31.76
C TRP A 134 -11.58 18.19 33.02
N ALA A 135 -10.60 17.29 32.96
CA ALA A 135 -10.14 16.50 34.12
C ALA A 135 -9.62 17.41 35.25
N ALA A 136 -8.85 18.45 34.91
CA ALA A 136 -8.34 19.41 35.88
C ALA A 136 -9.47 20.24 36.53
N LEU A 137 -10.52 20.59 35.78
CA LEU A 137 -11.68 21.31 36.32
C LEU A 137 -12.49 20.46 37.31
N ILE A 138 -12.66 19.17 37.02
CA ILE A 138 -13.34 18.21 37.91
C ILE A 138 -12.43 17.79 39.09
N LYS A 139 -11.15 18.18 39.06
CA LYS A 139 -10.11 17.82 40.05
C LYS A 139 -9.90 16.31 40.14
N ASP A 140 -10.02 15.62 39.02
CA ASP A 140 -9.71 14.20 38.89
C ASP A 140 -8.21 14.03 38.57
N GLY A 141 -7.41 13.86 39.62
CA GLY A 141 -5.96 13.72 39.50
C GLY A 141 -5.53 12.42 38.82
N THR A 142 -6.28 11.32 39.01
CA THR A 142 -5.94 10.04 38.36
C THR A 142 -6.15 10.13 36.86
N ALA A 143 -7.22 10.81 36.42
CA ALA A 143 -7.46 11.11 35.01
C ALA A 143 -6.40 12.00 34.39
N CYS A 144 -5.95 13.04 35.09
CA CYS A 144 -4.89 13.93 34.58
C CYS A 144 -3.59 13.14 34.34
N VAL A 145 -3.21 12.28 35.29
CA VAL A 145 -2.01 11.43 35.15
C VAL A 145 -2.21 10.43 34.01
N ALA A 146 -3.36 9.76 33.94
CA ALA A 146 -3.66 8.79 32.87
C ALA A 146 -3.63 9.43 31.47
N LEU A 147 -4.26 10.59 31.28
CA LEU A 147 -4.25 11.31 30.01
C LEU A 147 -2.85 11.80 29.65
N GLY A 148 -2.09 12.31 30.63
CA GLY A 148 -0.71 12.69 30.45
C GLY A 148 0.17 11.52 30.00
N THR A 149 0.07 10.37 30.67
CA THR A 149 0.84 9.17 30.31
C THR A 149 0.45 8.60 28.94
N ILE A 150 -0.85 8.56 28.59
CA ILE A 150 -1.31 8.13 27.24
C ILE A 150 -0.77 9.07 26.15
N SER A 151 -0.83 10.37 26.39
CA SER A 151 -0.33 11.35 25.43
C SER A 151 1.18 11.23 25.20
N LEU A 152 1.95 10.94 26.26
CA LEU A 152 3.38 10.65 26.18
C LEU A 152 3.67 9.35 25.42
N VAL A 153 2.88 8.30 25.63
CA VAL A 153 3.00 7.05 24.86
C VAL A 153 2.88 7.33 23.37
N SER A 154 1.88 8.12 22.95
CA SER A 154 1.71 8.50 21.54
C SER A 154 2.96 9.18 20.97
N SER A 155 3.54 10.16 21.67
CA SER A 155 4.76 10.84 21.21
C SER A 155 5.99 9.93 21.17
N ILE A 156 6.17 9.06 22.18
CA ILE A 156 7.30 8.12 22.25
C ILE A 156 7.23 7.10 21.10
N VAL A 157 6.05 6.50 20.90
CA VAL A 157 5.82 5.51 19.85
C VAL A 157 5.85 6.16 18.48
N GLY A 158 5.32 7.38 18.35
CA GLY A 158 5.39 8.16 17.12
C GLY A 158 6.83 8.47 16.72
N TYR A 159 7.68 8.88 17.67
CA TYR A 159 9.10 9.07 17.42
C TYR A 159 9.83 7.77 17.05
N ALA A 160 9.52 6.68 17.76
CA ALA A 160 10.10 5.36 17.48
C ALA A 160 9.77 4.88 16.05
N SER A 161 8.56 5.18 15.58
CA SER A 161 8.05 4.76 14.27
C SER A 161 8.25 5.82 13.17
N TRP A 162 8.79 7.00 13.48
CA TRP A 162 8.95 8.06 12.50
C TRP A 162 9.91 7.67 11.37
N TRP A 163 9.44 7.79 10.14
CA TRP A 163 10.17 7.38 8.94
C TRP A 163 9.92 8.28 7.74
N SER A 164 10.73 8.10 6.70
CA SER A 164 10.52 8.71 5.38
C SER A 164 10.87 7.72 4.26
N PRO A 165 10.11 7.72 3.14
CA PRO A 165 10.44 6.91 1.98
C PRO A 165 11.62 7.52 1.24
N VAL A 166 12.66 6.71 1.00
CA VAL A 166 13.84 7.14 0.25
C VAL A 166 13.89 6.39 -1.07
N LEU A 167 13.88 7.16 -2.16
CA LEU A 167 13.87 6.62 -3.52
C LEU A 167 15.27 6.34 -4.04
N LYS A 168 15.38 5.35 -4.93
CA LYS A 168 16.66 4.98 -5.55
C LYS A 168 17.02 5.87 -6.72
N ARG A 169 18.01 6.73 -6.52
CA ARG A 169 18.64 7.50 -7.61
C ARG A 169 19.60 6.67 -8.44
N ARG A 170 19.82 7.11 -9.68
CA ARG A 170 20.76 6.53 -10.63
C ARG A 170 22.14 7.07 -10.33
N VAL A 171 23.13 6.19 -10.31
CA VAL A 171 24.53 6.56 -10.06
C VAL A 171 25.23 6.93 -11.38
N PHE A 172 24.86 6.30 -12.49
CA PHE A 172 25.53 6.48 -13.78
C PHE A 172 24.69 7.30 -14.77
N HIS A 173 25.28 8.34 -15.34
CA HIS A 173 24.63 9.24 -16.31
C HIS A 173 24.72 8.76 -17.77
N SER A 174 24.85 7.44 -18.01
CA SER A 174 24.86 6.91 -19.36
C SER A 174 23.49 7.05 -20.03
N LYS A 175 23.49 7.32 -21.34
CA LYS A 175 22.27 7.34 -22.15
C LYS A 175 21.68 5.93 -22.16
N VAL A 176 20.42 5.83 -21.78
CA VAL A 176 19.67 4.59 -21.63
C VAL A 176 18.36 4.70 -22.40
N PRO A 177 17.78 3.56 -22.83
CA PRO A 177 16.45 3.57 -23.41
C PRO A 177 15.42 4.04 -22.39
N ASP A 178 14.26 4.48 -22.91
CA ASP A 178 13.11 4.88 -22.09
C ASP A 178 12.66 3.73 -21.19
N GLY A 179 12.21 4.07 -19.98
CA GLY A 179 11.83 3.13 -18.93
C GLY A 179 10.37 2.70 -19.01
N ASP A 180 9.83 2.50 -20.22
CA ASP A 180 8.42 2.13 -20.39
C ASP A 180 8.11 0.83 -19.61
N VAL A 181 7.04 0.85 -18.81
CA VAL A 181 6.64 -0.27 -17.94
C VAL A 181 5.25 -0.76 -18.31
N ALA A 182 5.06 -2.08 -18.34
CA ALA A 182 3.77 -2.73 -18.43
C ALA A 182 3.43 -3.37 -17.07
N ILE A 183 2.23 -3.07 -16.57
CA ILE A 183 1.70 -3.57 -15.31
C ILE A 183 0.49 -4.44 -15.62
N ARG A 184 0.44 -5.63 -15.02
CA ARG A 184 -0.70 -6.54 -15.07
C ARG A 184 -1.33 -6.66 -13.68
N THR A 185 -2.63 -6.39 -13.61
CA THR A 185 -3.42 -6.59 -12.38
C THR A 185 -3.91 -8.03 -12.28
N ARG A 186 -4.35 -8.44 -11.07
CA ARG A 186 -4.97 -9.75 -10.85
C ARG A 186 -6.29 -9.93 -11.62
N GLU A 187 -6.99 -8.82 -11.87
CA GLU A 187 -8.25 -8.78 -12.62
C GLU A 187 -8.05 -8.91 -14.14
N GLY A 188 -6.81 -9.08 -14.61
CA GLY A 188 -6.50 -9.21 -16.04
C GLY A 188 -6.49 -7.89 -16.81
N ALA A 189 -6.40 -6.75 -16.12
CA ALA A 189 -6.18 -5.46 -16.75
C ALA A 189 -4.69 -5.23 -17.05
N PHE A 190 -4.42 -4.54 -18.16
CA PHE A 190 -3.07 -4.10 -18.54
C PHE A 190 -2.98 -2.59 -18.45
N LEU A 191 -1.97 -2.08 -17.74
CA LEU A 191 -1.63 -0.67 -17.69
C LEU A 191 -0.25 -0.48 -18.31
N ILE A 192 -0.17 0.36 -19.33
CA ILE A 192 1.11 0.74 -19.95
C ILE A 192 1.46 2.14 -19.47
N VAL A 193 2.61 2.25 -18.84
CA VAL A 193 3.15 3.50 -18.35
C VAL A 193 4.35 3.86 -19.21
N LYS A 194 4.21 4.91 -20.03
CA LYS A 194 5.33 5.50 -20.77
C LYS A 194 6.04 6.47 -19.84
N CYS A 195 7.28 6.18 -19.47
CA CYS A 195 8.01 7.01 -18.54
C CYS A 195 9.53 6.96 -18.76
N ASN A 196 10.21 7.98 -18.25
CA ASN A 196 11.66 8.01 -18.24
C ASN A 196 12.21 6.91 -17.32
N GLU A 197 13.36 6.36 -17.67
CA GLU A 197 14.04 5.32 -16.89
C GLU A 197 14.36 5.74 -15.43
N ASN A 198 14.49 7.04 -15.15
CA ASN A 198 14.62 7.51 -13.76
C ASN A 198 13.33 7.28 -12.97
N VAL A 199 12.17 7.62 -13.54
CA VAL A 199 10.85 7.43 -12.91
C VAL A 199 10.54 5.94 -12.77
N ALA A 200 10.80 5.16 -13.82
CA ALA A 200 10.61 3.72 -13.82
C ALA A 200 11.40 3.04 -12.69
N ARG A 201 12.65 3.48 -12.51
CA ARG A 201 13.54 2.93 -11.50
C ARG A 201 13.29 3.46 -10.09
N GLU A 202 12.61 4.59 -9.94
CA GLU A 202 12.19 5.10 -8.63
C GLU A 202 10.92 4.41 -8.16
N LEU A 203 9.91 4.26 -9.02
CA LEU A 203 8.57 3.78 -8.66
C LEU A 203 8.36 2.26 -8.85
N TYR A 204 8.98 1.65 -9.86
CA TYR A 204 8.66 0.28 -10.27
C TYR A 204 9.81 -0.71 -10.05
N THR A 205 11.04 -0.31 -10.35
CA THR A 205 12.23 -1.18 -10.25
C THR A 205 13.05 -0.92 -8.98
N GLY A 206 12.84 0.23 -8.34
CA GLY A 206 13.59 0.65 -7.16
C GLY A 206 13.27 -0.23 -5.96
N THR A 207 14.27 -0.54 -5.14
CA THR A 207 13.94 -0.98 -3.78
C THR A 207 13.73 0.29 -2.96
N GLU A 208 12.46 0.63 -2.78
CA GLU A 208 12.04 1.65 -1.83
C GLU A 208 12.44 1.17 -0.44
N GLU A 209 13.33 1.91 0.22
CA GLU A 209 13.72 1.62 1.59
C GLU A 209 13.09 2.65 2.51
N CYS A 210 12.39 2.17 3.55
CA CYS A 210 11.87 3.03 4.60
C CYS A 210 13.03 3.44 5.52
N GLN A 211 13.45 4.71 5.46
CA GLN A 211 14.48 5.22 6.35
C GLN A 211 13.84 5.73 7.63
N TYR A 212 14.07 5.00 8.72
CA TYR A 212 13.62 5.38 10.06
C TYR A 212 14.61 6.32 10.73
N TYR A 213 14.10 7.35 11.42
CA TYR A 213 14.92 8.28 12.20
C TYR A 213 15.47 7.58 13.47
N ALA A 214 14.63 6.79 14.13
CA ALA A 214 15.06 5.97 15.27
C ALA A 214 15.74 4.67 14.81
N GLY A 215 16.98 4.46 15.23
CA GLY A 215 17.72 3.22 14.98
C GLY A 215 17.07 1.99 15.65
N THR A 216 17.40 0.77 15.18
CA THR A 216 16.74 -0.48 15.61
C THR A 216 16.82 -0.74 17.12
N LYS A 217 17.94 -0.42 17.77
CA LYS A 217 18.09 -0.58 19.23
C LYS A 217 17.21 0.40 20.00
N ALA A 218 17.23 1.68 19.59
CA ALA A 218 16.40 2.73 20.18
C ALA A 218 14.91 2.40 19.99
N TYR A 219 14.52 1.91 18.82
CA TYR A 219 13.15 1.46 18.54
C TYR A 219 12.66 0.42 19.56
N ARG A 220 13.43 -0.66 19.78
CA ARG A 220 13.06 -1.72 20.73
C ARG A 220 12.88 -1.20 22.15
N VAL A 221 13.76 -0.29 22.58
CA VAL A 221 13.68 0.33 23.92
C VAL A 221 12.45 1.25 24.00
N LEU A 222 12.22 2.10 23.00
CA LEU A 222 11.09 3.03 22.98
C LEU A 222 9.74 2.33 22.89
N VAL A 223 9.63 1.25 22.10
CA VAL A 223 8.43 0.41 22.05
C VAL A 223 8.20 -0.28 23.39
N GLY A 224 9.23 -0.86 24.00
CA GLY A 224 9.11 -1.46 25.33
C GLY A 224 8.66 -0.46 26.39
N LEU A 225 9.22 0.75 26.37
CA LEU A 225 8.81 1.85 27.24
C LEU A 225 7.37 2.28 26.98
N GLY A 226 6.97 2.40 25.71
CA GLY A 226 5.61 2.74 25.29
C GLY A 226 4.59 1.71 25.78
N THR A 227 4.85 0.42 25.61
CA THR A 227 3.99 -0.67 26.09
C THR A 227 3.85 -0.63 27.62
N PHE A 228 4.94 -0.42 28.35
CA PHE A 228 4.90 -0.32 29.82
C PHE A 228 4.05 0.88 30.28
N LEU A 229 4.29 2.06 29.72
CA LEU A 229 3.52 3.26 30.06
C LEU A 229 2.04 3.12 29.66
N LEU A 230 1.74 2.42 28.56
CA LEU A 230 0.37 2.10 28.16
C LEU A 230 -0.31 1.22 29.21
N MET A 231 0.33 0.14 29.69
CA MET A 231 -0.22 -0.71 30.74
C MET A 231 -0.51 0.08 32.02
N VAL A 232 0.42 0.94 32.46
CA VAL A 232 0.20 1.82 33.63
C VAL A 232 -0.98 2.76 33.38
N SER A 233 -1.05 3.37 32.21
CA SER A 233 -2.13 4.30 31.85
C SER A 233 -3.51 3.65 31.87
N VAL A 234 -3.61 2.43 31.36
CA VAL A 234 -4.86 1.65 31.33
C VAL A 234 -5.36 1.35 32.74
N VAL A 235 -4.45 0.98 33.66
CA VAL A 235 -4.79 0.74 35.07
C VAL A 235 -5.25 2.03 35.76
N LEU A 236 -4.60 3.16 35.47
CA LEU A 236 -5.00 4.47 36.02
C LEU A 236 -6.38 4.89 35.50
N LEU A 237 -6.65 4.67 34.21
CA LEU A 237 -7.92 5.00 33.57
C LEU A 237 -9.10 4.20 34.17
N GLY A 238 -8.86 2.94 34.52
CA GLY A 238 -9.83 2.10 35.23
C GLY A 238 -10.22 2.61 36.63
N ASN A 239 -9.39 3.49 37.22
CA ASN A 239 -9.63 4.14 38.52
C ASN A 239 -10.03 5.62 38.40
N CYS A 240 -10.33 6.11 37.20
CA CYS A 240 -10.86 7.46 37.00
C CYS A 240 -12.34 7.56 37.41
N ASN A 241 -12.81 8.78 37.65
CA ASN A 241 -14.21 9.01 37.95
C ASN A 241 -15.08 8.69 36.71
N PHE A 242 -16.31 8.20 36.94
CA PHE A 242 -17.26 7.86 35.88
C PHE A 242 -17.47 8.94 34.80
N PRO A 243 -17.67 10.24 35.12
CA PRO A 243 -17.81 11.28 34.09
C PRO A 243 -16.59 11.35 33.16
N MET A 244 -15.40 11.11 33.70
CA MET A 244 -14.19 11.14 32.90
C MET A 244 -14.00 9.86 32.10
N GLN A 245 -14.31 8.70 32.68
CA GLN A 245 -14.33 7.42 31.95
C GLN A 245 -15.29 7.49 30.76
N ALA A 246 -16.50 8.03 30.95
CA ALA A 246 -17.49 8.19 29.89
C ALA A 246 -17.00 9.15 28.79
N ALA A 247 -16.41 10.30 29.15
CA ALA A 247 -15.91 11.28 28.19
C ALA A 247 -14.70 10.78 27.38
N ILE A 248 -13.77 10.06 28.03
CA ILE A 248 -12.63 9.43 27.35
C ILE A 248 -13.13 8.33 26.42
N GLY A 249 -14.02 7.44 26.90
CA GLY A 249 -14.61 6.37 26.10
C GLY A 249 -15.37 6.90 24.87
N THR A 250 -16.17 7.95 25.05
CA THR A 250 -16.87 8.63 23.94
C THR A 250 -15.89 9.21 22.93
N SER A 251 -14.81 9.83 23.40
CA SER A 251 -13.77 10.40 22.53
C SER A 251 -13.06 9.31 21.71
N TYR A 252 -12.79 8.14 22.31
CA TYR A 252 -12.25 6.98 21.58
C TYR A 252 -13.19 6.49 20.48
N ILE A 253 -14.50 6.39 20.76
CA ILE A 253 -15.49 5.97 19.77
C ILE A 253 -15.55 6.97 18.60
N VAL A 254 -15.57 8.27 18.90
CA VAL A 254 -15.58 9.33 17.88
C VAL A 254 -14.31 9.31 17.05
N LEU A 255 -13.14 9.22 17.70
CA LEU A 255 -11.85 9.15 17.01
C LEU A 255 -11.76 7.90 16.14
N ASN A 256 -12.19 6.73 16.65
CA ASN A 256 -12.21 5.51 15.87
C ASN A 256 -13.12 5.62 14.65
N GLY A 257 -14.34 6.17 14.81
CA GLY A 257 -15.24 6.44 13.69
C GLY A 257 -14.63 7.40 12.65
N ALA A 258 -13.86 8.39 13.10
CA ALA A 258 -13.15 9.31 12.21
C ALA A 258 -11.97 8.63 11.47
N PHE A 259 -11.21 7.74 12.13
CA PHE A 259 -10.17 6.93 11.48
C PHE A 259 -10.76 5.95 10.47
N TRP A 260 -11.87 5.31 10.81
CA TRP A 260 -12.62 4.47 9.87
C TRP A 260 -13.15 5.28 8.68
N THR A 261 -13.63 6.51 8.91
CA THR A 261 -14.06 7.37 7.80
C THR A 261 -12.88 7.79 6.92
N ALA A 262 -11.70 8.00 7.51
CA ALA A 262 -10.49 8.32 6.76
C ALA A 262 -10.03 7.17 5.86
N SER A 263 -10.38 5.91 6.16
CA SER A 263 -10.06 4.76 5.29
C SER A 263 -10.90 4.73 4.01
N LEU A 264 -12.04 5.43 3.99
CA LEU A 264 -12.84 5.64 2.77
C LEU A 264 -12.21 6.67 1.82
N VAL A 265 -11.23 7.43 2.29
CA VAL A 265 -10.53 8.42 1.46
C VAL A 265 -9.48 7.70 0.61
N THR A 266 -9.42 8.07 -0.67
CA THR A 266 -8.45 7.55 -1.62
C THR A 266 -7.00 7.84 -1.18
N GLN A 267 -6.11 6.88 -1.43
CA GLN A 267 -4.72 6.92 -0.96
C GLN A 267 -3.88 8.01 -1.63
N ASP A 268 -4.36 8.58 -2.74
CA ASP A 268 -3.76 9.70 -3.48
C ASP A 268 -3.61 10.97 -2.62
N LYS A 269 -4.51 11.18 -1.64
CA LYS A 269 -4.48 12.37 -0.77
C LYS A 269 -3.51 12.27 0.40
N PHE A 270 -2.91 11.10 0.64
CA PHE A 270 -1.98 10.92 1.75
C PHE A 270 -0.55 11.35 1.42
N TRP A 271 -0.17 11.24 0.15
CA TRP A 271 1.20 11.44 -0.33
C TRP A 271 1.28 12.61 -1.28
N ASN A 272 2.32 13.42 -1.12
CA ASN A 272 2.60 14.45 -2.10
C ASN A 272 3.38 13.86 -3.28
N LEU A 273 2.69 13.59 -4.38
CA LEU A 273 3.30 13.09 -5.61
C LEU A 273 3.55 14.19 -6.65
N SER A 274 3.57 15.47 -6.26
CA SER A 274 3.75 16.61 -7.20
C SER A 274 5.11 16.62 -7.89
N ILE A 275 6.05 15.78 -7.45
CA ILE A 275 7.35 15.55 -8.09
C ILE A 275 7.17 14.87 -9.46
N TYR A 276 6.06 14.14 -9.65
CA TYR A 276 5.75 13.42 -10.87
C TYR A 276 4.66 14.13 -11.66
N GLU A 277 4.97 14.47 -12.90
CA GLU A 277 3.97 14.88 -13.89
C GLU A 277 3.46 13.62 -14.61
N TRP A 278 2.14 13.47 -14.67
CA TRP A 278 1.50 12.39 -15.40
C TRP A 278 0.42 12.96 -16.31
N ASN A 279 0.28 12.36 -17.50
CA ASN A 279 -0.71 12.74 -18.50
C ASN A 279 -1.36 11.46 -19.01
N ASP A 280 -2.70 11.45 -19.11
CA ASP A 280 -3.41 10.32 -19.72
C ASP A 280 -3.22 10.37 -21.25
N ILE A 281 -2.45 9.41 -21.75
CA ILE A 281 -2.16 9.23 -23.17
C ILE A 281 -3.09 8.20 -23.84
N THR A 282 -4.12 7.72 -23.13
CA THR A 282 -5.00 6.65 -23.61
C THR A 282 -5.75 7.09 -24.86
N PRO A 283 -5.54 6.41 -26.00
CA PRO A 283 -6.27 6.69 -27.23
C PRO A 283 -7.78 6.52 -27.06
N LYS A 284 -8.58 7.36 -27.73
CA LYS A 284 -10.07 7.33 -27.62
C LYS A 284 -10.70 5.96 -27.92
N ASP A 285 -10.05 5.14 -28.74
CA ASP A 285 -10.52 3.80 -29.10
C ASP A 285 -10.20 2.72 -28.05
N ALA A 286 -9.26 2.99 -27.14
CA ALA A 286 -8.90 2.13 -26.02
C ALA A 286 -9.52 2.59 -24.68
N GLN A 287 -10.12 3.78 -24.65
CA GLN A 287 -10.88 4.25 -23.48
C GLN A 287 -12.08 3.32 -23.24
N HIS A 288 -12.41 3.11 -21.96
CA HIS A 288 -13.50 2.24 -21.55
C HIS A 288 -13.43 0.80 -22.11
N ALA A 289 -12.22 0.24 -22.24
CA ALA A 289 -12.03 -1.15 -22.71
C ALA A 289 -12.75 -2.23 -21.86
N HIS A 290 -13.15 -1.89 -20.63
CA HIS A 290 -13.96 -2.76 -19.77
C HIS A 290 -15.43 -2.87 -20.22
N LEU A 291 -15.92 -1.95 -21.06
CA LEU A 291 -17.28 -1.97 -21.58
C LEU A 291 -17.34 -2.72 -22.91
N SER A 292 -18.43 -3.46 -23.10
CA SER A 292 -18.72 -4.08 -24.39
C SER A 292 -19.22 -3.01 -25.36
N SER A 293 -18.48 -2.76 -26.44
CA SER A 293 -18.77 -1.68 -27.38
C SER A 293 -19.74 -2.08 -28.49
N SER A 294 -19.83 -3.38 -28.80
CA SER A 294 -20.70 -3.92 -29.84
C SER A 294 -21.02 -5.39 -29.58
N ALA A 295 -22.11 -5.89 -30.15
CA ALA A 295 -22.52 -7.30 -30.08
C ALA A 295 -21.63 -8.26 -30.91
N THR A 296 -20.53 -7.76 -31.46
CA THR A 296 -19.53 -8.57 -32.17
C THR A 296 -18.54 -9.20 -31.19
N THR A 297 -17.93 -10.32 -31.56
CA THR A 297 -16.93 -11.02 -30.73
C THR A 297 -15.72 -10.13 -30.40
N GLU A 298 -15.36 -9.19 -31.27
CA GLU A 298 -14.34 -8.15 -31.03
C GLU A 298 -14.81 -7.02 -30.10
N GLY A 299 -16.12 -6.81 -30.04
CA GLY A 299 -16.74 -5.75 -29.24
C GLY A 299 -16.99 -6.14 -27.79
N SER A 300 -16.96 -7.44 -27.48
CA SER A 300 -17.10 -7.92 -26.10
C SER A 300 -15.86 -7.56 -25.28
N ALA A 301 -16.06 -7.32 -23.99
CA ALA A 301 -14.96 -7.14 -23.06
C ALA A 301 -14.25 -8.49 -22.85
N SER A 302 -13.00 -8.61 -23.32
CA SER A 302 -12.22 -9.84 -23.20
C SER A 302 -10.76 -9.54 -22.88
N PHE A 303 -10.11 -10.48 -22.19
CA PHE A 303 -8.69 -10.37 -21.85
C PHE A 303 -7.82 -10.20 -23.10
N THR A 304 -8.13 -10.93 -24.17
CA THR A 304 -7.42 -10.88 -25.46
C THR A 304 -7.53 -9.52 -26.12
N ARG A 305 -8.70 -8.86 -26.03
CA ARG A 305 -8.91 -7.52 -26.56
C ARG A 305 -8.05 -6.50 -25.83
N THR A 306 -8.02 -6.53 -24.50
CA THR A 306 -7.18 -5.63 -23.70
C THR A 306 -5.70 -5.89 -23.94
N MET A 307 -5.30 -7.16 -24.09
CA MET A 307 -3.94 -7.55 -24.46
C MET A 307 -3.54 -7.01 -25.84
N TRP A 308 -4.44 -7.08 -26.83
CA TRP A 308 -4.21 -6.52 -28.15
C TRP A 308 -3.99 -4.99 -28.10
N TYR A 309 -4.85 -4.27 -27.35
CA TYR A 309 -4.66 -2.83 -27.15
C TYR A 309 -3.31 -2.51 -26.52
N ALA A 310 -2.86 -3.33 -25.57
CA ALA A 310 -1.55 -3.16 -24.98
C ALA A 310 -0.42 -3.39 -26.00
N ILE A 311 -0.43 -4.50 -26.74
CA ILE A 311 0.57 -4.83 -27.78
C ILE A 311 0.65 -3.73 -28.85
N ARG A 312 -0.51 -3.18 -29.24
CA ARG A 312 -0.61 -2.12 -30.23
C ARG A 312 0.15 -0.85 -29.81
N GLU A 313 0.06 -0.48 -28.53
CA GLU A 313 0.73 0.71 -28.01
C GLU A 313 2.21 0.47 -27.69
N THR A 314 2.61 -0.75 -27.30
CA THR A 314 4.02 -1.11 -27.03
C THR A 314 4.81 -1.48 -28.28
N LYS A 315 4.14 -1.99 -29.33
CA LYS A 315 4.74 -2.55 -30.56
C LYS A 315 5.79 -3.64 -30.32
N LYS A 316 5.73 -4.28 -29.15
CA LYS A 316 6.66 -5.30 -28.66
C LYS A 316 5.88 -6.30 -27.84
N ILE A 317 6.23 -7.58 -27.94
CA ILE A 317 5.55 -8.70 -27.23
C ILE A 317 6.39 -9.33 -26.11
N GLY A 318 7.69 -9.05 -26.03
CA GLY A 318 8.60 -9.73 -25.10
C GLY A 318 8.21 -9.61 -23.61
N TRP A 319 7.52 -8.53 -23.24
CA TRP A 319 7.04 -8.31 -21.87
C TRP A 319 5.85 -9.23 -21.49
N LEU A 320 5.05 -9.68 -22.45
CA LEU A 320 3.88 -10.54 -22.20
C LEU A 320 4.30 -11.94 -21.73
N LYS A 321 5.31 -12.52 -22.38
CA LYS A 321 5.87 -13.82 -22.00
C LYS A 321 6.45 -13.77 -20.59
N LYS A 322 7.16 -12.68 -20.25
CA LYS A 322 7.76 -12.48 -18.91
C LYS A 322 6.73 -12.22 -17.82
N MET A 323 5.59 -11.60 -18.14
CA MET A 323 4.47 -11.45 -17.21
C MET A 323 3.59 -12.70 -17.07
N GLY A 324 3.88 -13.78 -17.79
CA GLY A 324 3.03 -14.97 -17.84
C GLY A 324 1.61 -14.64 -18.29
N ALA A 325 1.44 -13.62 -19.14
CA ALA A 325 0.15 -13.16 -19.61
C ALA A 325 -0.45 -14.06 -20.70
N ALA A 326 0.42 -14.75 -21.45
CA ALA A 326 0.04 -15.75 -22.43
C ALA A 326 0.75 -17.08 -22.09
N PRO A 327 0.07 -18.24 -22.26
CA PRO A 327 0.70 -19.55 -22.21
C PRO A 327 1.87 -19.68 -23.18
N THR A 328 2.88 -20.48 -22.84
CA THR A 328 4.04 -20.77 -23.70
C THR A 328 3.74 -21.92 -24.66
N THR A 329 2.61 -21.85 -25.37
CA THR A 329 2.25 -22.83 -26.41
C THR A 329 2.61 -22.27 -27.79
N PRO A 330 2.91 -23.14 -28.78
CA PRO A 330 3.31 -22.67 -30.11
C PRO A 330 2.22 -21.86 -30.83
N GLU A 331 0.94 -22.15 -30.57
CA GLU A 331 -0.20 -21.43 -31.15
C GLU A 331 -0.29 -20.00 -30.58
N TRP A 332 -0.05 -19.85 -29.28
CA TRP A 332 0.03 -18.54 -28.64
C TRP A 332 1.21 -17.73 -29.16
N ASP A 333 2.35 -18.37 -29.41
CA ASP A 333 3.50 -17.72 -30.01
C ASP A 333 3.22 -17.25 -31.45
N GLU A 334 2.52 -18.03 -32.26
CA GLU A 334 2.10 -17.64 -33.60
C GLU A 334 1.11 -16.45 -33.57
N TRP A 335 0.14 -16.48 -32.65
CA TRP A 335 -0.79 -15.38 -32.45
C TRP A 335 -0.07 -14.10 -31.99
N LEU A 336 0.87 -14.21 -31.05
CA LEU A 336 1.66 -13.06 -30.55
C LEU A 336 2.53 -12.46 -31.65
N ASN A 337 3.18 -13.29 -32.47
CA ASN A 337 3.98 -12.82 -33.61
C ASN A 337 3.10 -12.11 -34.65
N SER A 338 1.91 -12.65 -34.91
CA SER A 338 0.92 -12.01 -35.79
C SER A 338 0.42 -10.68 -35.22
N ALA A 339 0.20 -10.60 -33.91
CA ALA A 339 -0.15 -9.37 -33.22
C ALA A 339 0.97 -8.33 -33.32
N GLU A 340 2.22 -8.71 -33.07
CA GLU A 340 3.36 -7.81 -33.19
C GLU A 340 3.50 -7.25 -34.61
N ALA A 341 3.39 -8.11 -35.63
CA ALA A 341 3.47 -7.69 -37.03
C ALA A 341 2.36 -6.69 -37.40
N ASN A 342 1.13 -6.90 -36.92
CA ASN A 342 0.02 -5.97 -37.14
C ASN A 342 0.17 -4.66 -36.36
N ALA A 343 0.69 -4.72 -35.13
CA ALA A 343 0.98 -3.54 -34.32
C ALA A 343 2.07 -2.65 -34.93
N VAL A 344 3.14 -3.27 -35.45
CA VAL A 344 4.23 -2.55 -36.16
C VAL A 344 3.72 -1.90 -37.45
N LYS A 345 2.83 -2.59 -38.19
CA LYS A 345 2.14 -2.04 -39.38
C LYS A 345 1.10 -0.97 -39.06
N GLY A 346 0.75 -0.74 -37.79
CA GLY A 346 -0.27 0.23 -37.39
C GLY A 346 -1.70 -0.18 -37.72
N ASN A 347 -1.97 -1.47 -37.94
CA ASN A 347 -3.29 -1.97 -38.31
C ASN A 347 -4.22 -2.02 -37.09
N ARG A 348 -4.93 -0.92 -36.81
CA ARG A 348 -5.85 -0.83 -35.65
C ARG A 348 -7.08 -1.72 -35.75
N GLY A 349 -7.52 -2.04 -36.97
CA GLY A 349 -8.72 -2.85 -37.24
C GLY A 349 -8.46 -4.36 -37.28
N TRP A 350 -7.28 -4.81 -36.86
CA TRP A 350 -6.99 -6.24 -36.80
C TRP A 350 -7.89 -6.92 -35.75
N LYS A 351 -8.54 -8.00 -36.18
CA LYS A 351 -9.51 -8.75 -35.39
C LYS A 351 -8.82 -9.75 -34.48
N ALA A 352 -8.30 -9.26 -33.36
CA ALA A 352 -7.42 -10.01 -32.48
C ALA A 352 -8.13 -11.16 -31.75
N VAL A 353 -9.40 -10.97 -31.36
CA VAL A 353 -10.20 -11.97 -30.63
C VAL A 353 -10.65 -13.09 -31.56
N GLU A 354 -11.16 -12.77 -32.75
CA GLU A 354 -11.55 -13.76 -33.76
C GLU A 354 -10.34 -14.61 -34.20
N GLN A 355 -9.18 -13.99 -34.40
CA GLN A 355 -7.95 -14.72 -34.76
C GLN A 355 -7.46 -15.63 -33.64
N ARG A 356 -7.60 -15.20 -32.38
CA ARG A 356 -7.30 -16.09 -31.24
C ARG A 356 -8.23 -17.29 -31.25
N GLU A 357 -9.53 -17.09 -31.43
CA GLU A 357 -10.50 -18.19 -31.43
C GLU A 357 -10.18 -19.22 -32.52
N GLN A 358 -9.75 -18.76 -33.71
CA GLN A 358 -9.38 -19.63 -34.82
C GLN A 358 -8.08 -20.42 -34.57
N MET A 359 -7.07 -19.79 -33.97
CA MET A 359 -5.74 -20.41 -33.78
C MET A 359 -5.63 -21.20 -32.48
N VAL A 360 -6.14 -20.64 -31.38
CA VAL A 360 -5.99 -21.17 -30.02
C VAL A 360 -7.25 -21.93 -29.59
N GLY A 361 -8.44 -21.43 -29.96
CA GLY A 361 -9.72 -22.04 -29.57
C GLY A 361 -9.94 -23.46 -30.14
N LEU A 362 -9.23 -23.82 -31.21
CA LEU A 362 -9.26 -25.19 -31.74
C LEU A 362 -8.60 -26.23 -30.81
N VAL A 363 -7.60 -25.81 -30.01
CA VAL A 363 -6.80 -26.72 -29.17
C VAL A 363 -7.44 -26.93 -27.80
N ASP A 364 -8.00 -25.88 -27.18
CA ASP A 364 -8.76 -26.00 -25.92
C ASP A 364 -9.95 -26.97 -26.09
N ASN A 365 -10.64 -26.92 -27.24
CA ASN A 365 -11.73 -27.86 -27.55
C ASN A 365 -11.28 -29.32 -27.76
N THR A 366 -10.01 -29.56 -28.13
CA THR A 366 -9.45 -30.92 -28.21
C THR A 366 -9.00 -31.44 -26.85
N ALA A 367 -8.48 -30.58 -25.96
CA ALA A 367 -8.13 -30.96 -24.59
C ALA A 367 -9.39 -31.21 -23.73
N THR A 368 -10.47 -30.45 -23.96
CA THR A 368 -11.75 -30.60 -23.24
C THR A 368 -12.57 -31.81 -23.74
N ARG A 369 -12.19 -32.43 -24.87
CA ARG A 369 -12.91 -33.60 -25.41
C ARG A 369 -12.61 -34.91 -24.68
N ASP A 370 -11.53 -34.98 -23.91
CA ASP A 370 -11.20 -36.15 -23.07
C ASP A 370 -11.89 -36.11 -21.69
N GLU A 371 -12.52 -34.99 -21.29
CA GLU A 371 -13.34 -34.87 -20.07
C GLU A 371 -14.73 -34.33 -20.38
N SER A 372 -15.57 -35.16 -21.02
CA SER A 372 -16.97 -34.80 -21.28
C SER A 372 -17.93 -35.50 -20.30
N SER A 373 -18.28 -34.80 -19.20
CA SER A 373 -19.64 -34.84 -18.66
C SER A 373 -19.95 -33.62 -17.76
N LEU A 374 -20.75 -32.67 -18.29
CA LEU A 374 -21.86 -31.90 -17.66
C LEU A 374 -22.02 -30.49 -18.29
N PRO A 375 -23.26 -29.93 -18.35
CA PRO A 375 -23.62 -28.92 -19.35
C PRO A 375 -23.54 -27.46 -18.88
N MET A 376 -23.27 -26.59 -19.85
CA MET A 376 -23.47 -25.13 -19.93
C MET A 376 -23.56 -24.35 -18.60
N ALA A 377 -22.45 -23.68 -18.25
CA ALA A 377 -22.46 -22.43 -17.53
C ALA A 377 -21.52 -21.45 -18.24
N SER A 378 -21.92 -20.18 -18.34
CA SER A 378 -21.14 -19.07 -18.91
C SER A 378 -19.64 -19.20 -18.63
N ALA A 379 -18.85 -19.22 -19.69
CA ALA A 379 -17.39 -19.20 -19.62
C ALA A 379 -16.92 -17.83 -19.11
N GLU A 380 -16.94 -17.65 -17.79
CA GLU A 380 -16.07 -16.69 -17.13
C GLU A 380 -14.63 -17.19 -17.33
N GLN A 381 -13.90 -16.47 -18.18
CA GLN A 381 -12.54 -16.77 -18.56
C GLN A 381 -11.60 -16.48 -17.38
N HIS A 382 -11.59 -17.37 -16.38
CA HIS A 382 -10.64 -17.32 -15.27
C HIS A 382 -9.27 -17.86 -15.71
N VAL A 383 -8.25 -17.00 -15.56
CA VAL A 383 -6.83 -17.35 -15.67
C VAL A 383 -6.41 -18.15 -14.42
N PRO A 384 -5.53 -19.17 -14.52
CA PRO A 384 -5.09 -19.95 -13.38
C PRO A 384 -4.55 -19.08 -12.25
N ALA A 385 -5.02 -19.35 -11.03
CA ALA A 385 -4.57 -18.68 -9.82
C ALA A 385 -3.06 -18.92 -9.63
N PHE A 386 -2.33 -17.84 -9.35
CA PHE A 386 -0.93 -17.93 -8.96
C PHE A 386 -0.86 -18.49 -7.53
N GLU A 387 -0.60 -19.79 -7.38
CA GLU A 387 -0.17 -20.34 -6.09
C GLU A 387 1.25 -19.84 -5.80
N VAL A 388 1.36 -18.95 -4.81
CA VAL A 388 2.64 -18.54 -4.24
C VAL A 388 3.18 -19.74 -3.45
N PRO A 389 4.36 -20.30 -3.78
CA PRO A 389 4.95 -21.35 -2.96
C PRO A 389 5.23 -20.80 -1.56
N SER A 390 4.78 -21.53 -0.54
CA SER A 390 5.10 -21.21 0.86
C SER A 390 6.62 -21.02 1.04
N PRO A 391 7.06 -20.04 1.85
CA PRO A 391 8.47 -19.80 2.05
C PRO A 391 9.12 -21.07 2.64
N ALA A 392 10.17 -21.55 1.97
CA ALA A 392 10.99 -22.64 2.48
C ALA A 392 11.52 -22.23 3.85
N THR A 393 11.06 -22.93 4.88
CA THR A 393 11.57 -22.84 6.25
C THR A 393 13.08 -23.09 6.18
N ARG A 394 13.87 -22.10 6.61
CA ARG A 394 15.31 -22.27 6.81
C ARG A 394 15.65 -22.11 8.27
#